data_AF-A0A2P6CF19-F1
#
_entry.id   AF-A0A2P6CF19-F1
#
_cell.length_a   1.000
_cell.length_b   1.000
_cell.length_c   1.000
_cell.angle_alpha   90.00
_cell.angle_beta   90.00
_cell.angle_gamma   90.00
#
_symmetry.space_group_name_H-M   'P 1'
#
loop_
_entity.id
_entity.type
_entity.pdbx_description
1 polymer ?
#
loop_
_entity_poly.entity_id
_entity_poly.type
_entity_poly.pdbx_seq_one_letter_code
_entity_poly.pdbx_strand_id
1 'polypeptide(L)'
;MEKKLLQLLLFFLSFTAFSQEDKTLISGRVIDSIGIVKNANIINLKTKQGTFSFDDGRFQIYVSEGDSIQISNIQYSTKTIIINKKTIINKALIVPLKQSTYVLDEFELKRNHLIGQLAVDIKSVPKNEKIALLKSNMDFSNVDFSLKDHRIDANNRASSKVVNTVANSYSGLNVGGIIGGLFSSKKFEKAQSRDKEFDRKKVFKNKILVEFGDHFFFNKLKIPKEKYFHFIEYCLPFGIEKMYAENRLLKIIEIFQQESASYLETLNEE
;
A
#
# COMPACT_ATOMS: atom_id res chain seq x y z
N MET A 1 22.55 -83.71 -6.56
CA MET A 1 23.59 -82.85 -5.94
C MET A 1 23.34 -81.37 -6.18
N GLU A 2 22.80 -80.97 -7.33
CA GLU A 2 22.59 -79.55 -7.68
C GLU A 2 21.69 -78.76 -6.71
N LYS A 3 20.61 -79.35 -6.19
CA LYS A 3 19.74 -78.68 -5.21
C LYS A 3 20.45 -78.33 -3.89
N LYS A 4 21.41 -79.16 -3.45
CA LYS A 4 22.21 -78.90 -2.23
C LYS A 4 23.25 -77.82 -2.49
N LEU A 5 23.79 -77.74 -3.71
CA LEU A 5 24.72 -76.70 -4.12
C LEU A 5 24.04 -75.32 -4.14
N LEU A 6 22.80 -75.25 -4.63
CA LEU A 6 21.99 -74.03 -4.65
C LEU A 6 21.70 -73.50 -3.24
N GLN A 7 21.34 -74.38 -2.29
CA GLN A 7 21.12 -73.98 -0.89
C GLN A 7 22.38 -73.46 -0.21
N LEU A 8 23.54 -74.07 -0.51
CA LEU A 8 24.83 -73.59 0.00
C LEU A 8 25.18 -72.20 -0.57
N LEU A 9 24.92 -71.98 -1.87
CA LEU A 9 25.12 -70.68 -2.51
C LEU A 9 24.24 -69.59 -1.87
N LEU A 10 22.95 -69.88 -1.64
CA LEU A 10 22.04 -68.96 -0.96
C LEU A 10 22.47 -68.64 0.48
N PHE A 11 23.07 -69.60 1.18
CA PHE A 11 23.62 -69.38 2.52
C PHE A 11 24.82 -68.42 2.48
N PHE A 12 25.72 -68.54 1.50
CA PHE A 12 26.83 -67.59 1.35
C PHE A 12 26.39 -66.18 0.93
N LEU A 13 25.33 -66.06 0.13
CA LEU A 13 24.70 -64.78 -0.23
C LEU A 13 24.09 -64.04 0.99
N SER A 14 23.76 -64.75 2.07
CA SER A 14 23.24 -64.11 3.28
C SER A 14 24.30 -63.34 4.08
N PHE A 15 25.58 -63.71 3.98
CA PHE A 15 26.68 -63.02 4.69
C PHE A 15 27.07 -61.68 4.04
N THR A 16 26.75 -61.48 2.76
CA THR A 16 27.04 -60.20 2.07
C THR A 16 25.97 -59.14 2.29
N ALA A 17 24.87 -59.47 2.99
CA ALA A 17 23.77 -58.53 3.25
C ALA A 17 24.07 -57.50 4.36
N PHE A 18 25.23 -57.57 5.05
CA PHE A 18 25.60 -56.68 6.15
C PHE A 18 26.38 -55.42 5.73
N SER A 19 25.98 -54.77 4.62
CA SER A 19 26.57 -53.52 4.15
C SER A 19 25.62 -52.33 4.34
N GLN A 20 25.10 -52.15 5.55
CA GLN A 20 24.44 -50.90 5.91
C GLN A 20 25.50 -49.98 6.50
N GLU A 21 25.78 -48.85 5.83
CA GLU A 21 26.60 -47.80 6.42
C GLU A 21 25.96 -47.37 7.75
N ASP A 22 26.68 -47.52 8.86
CA ASP A 22 26.23 -47.16 10.21
C ASP A 22 26.00 -45.66 10.31
N LYS A 23 24.80 -45.22 9.95
CA LYS A 23 24.35 -43.83 10.13
C LYS A 23 24.00 -43.62 11.58
N THR A 24 24.73 -42.72 12.23
CA THR A 24 24.50 -42.39 13.64
C THR A 24 23.54 -41.22 13.78
N LEU A 25 22.53 -41.35 14.65
CA LEU A 25 21.64 -40.25 14.97
C LEU A 25 22.32 -39.31 15.96
N ILE A 26 22.53 -38.06 15.56
CA ILE A 26 23.05 -37.01 16.44
C ILE A 26 21.94 -36.04 16.83
N SER A 27 21.99 -35.53 18.05
CA SER A 27 21.16 -34.42 18.51
C SER A 27 22.00 -33.16 18.57
N GLY A 28 21.49 -32.05 18.04
CA GLY A 28 22.18 -30.78 18.07
C GLY A 28 21.30 -29.64 18.54
N ARG A 29 21.92 -28.50 18.80
CA ARG A 29 21.24 -27.23 19.09
C ARG A 29 21.87 -26.10 18.28
N VAL A 30 21.02 -25.31 17.63
CA VAL A 30 21.44 -24.11 16.91
C VAL A 30 21.25 -22.89 17.81
N ILE A 31 22.32 -22.14 18.00
CA ILE A 31 22.37 -20.96 18.86
C ILE A 31 22.87 -19.74 18.09
N ASP A 32 22.53 -18.57 18.60
CA ASP A 32 23.00 -17.26 18.18
C ASP A 32 23.61 -16.54 19.40
N SER A 33 24.21 -15.38 19.18
CA SER A 33 24.74 -14.48 20.21
C SER A 33 23.68 -14.06 21.23
N ILE A 34 22.41 -13.97 20.80
CA ILE A 34 21.30 -13.47 21.62
C ILE A 34 20.44 -14.61 22.19
N GLY A 35 20.44 -15.79 21.56
CA GLY A 35 19.57 -16.88 22.00
C GLY A 35 19.53 -18.09 21.08
N ILE A 36 18.35 -18.71 20.97
CA ILE A 36 18.11 -19.92 20.17
C ILE A 36 17.62 -19.59 18.76
N VAL A 37 18.02 -20.40 17.78
CA VAL A 37 17.59 -20.22 16.39
C VAL A 37 16.55 -21.27 16.02
N LYS A 38 15.32 -20.81 15.77
CA LYS A 38 14.17 -21.64 15.36
C LYS A 38 14.13 -21.81 13.84
N ASN A 39 13.56 -22.90 13.37
CA ASN A 39 13.31 -23.17 11.95
C ASN A 39 14.54 -23.00 11.04
N ALA A 40 15.74 -23.30 11.55
CA ALA A 40 16.93 -23.39 10.71
C ALA A 40 16.85 -24.68 9.88
N ASN A 41 17.20 -24.60 8.60
CA ASN A 41 17.29 -25.75 7.71
C ASN A 41 18.65 -26.43 7.91
N ILE A 42 18.65 -27.71 8.26
CA ILE A 42 19.85 -28.52 8.46
C ILE A 42 19.85 -29.62 7.41
N ILE A 43 20.86 -29.64 6.55
CA ILE A 43 20.98 -30.58 5.44
C ILE A 43 22.34 -31.26 5.51
N ASN A 44 22.36 -32.59 5.44
CA ASN A 44 23.59 -33.34 5.19
C ASN A 44 23.87 -33.31 3.68
N LEU A 45 24.98 -32.70 3.26
CA LEU A 45 25.32 -32.52 1.85
C LEU A 45 25.63 -33.84 1.13
N LYS A 46 26.10 -34.86 1.86
CA LYS A 46 26.44 -36.17 1.28
C LYS A 46 25.20 -37.03 1.06
N THR A 47 24.35 -37.15 2.07
CA THR A 47 23.14 -38.00 2.01
C THR A 47 21.90 -37.26 1.47
N LYS A 48 21.97 -35.92 1.36
CA LYS A 48 20.86 -35.02 1.02
C LYS A 48 19.65 -35.12 1.96
N GLN A 49 19.82 -35.74 3.13
CA GLN A 49 18.79 -35.78 4.16
C GLN A 49 18.75 -34.44 4.89
N GLY A 50 17.54 -33.91 5.06
CA GLY A 50 17.30 -32.63 5.71
C GLY A 50 16.40 -32.77 6.93
N THR A 51 16.58 -31.89 7.90
CA THR A 51 15.72 -31.68 9.06
C THR A 51 15.66 -30.17 9.35
N PHE A 52 14.82 -29.76 10.29
CA PHE A 52 14.73 -28.39 10.74
C PHE A 52 14.92 -28.30 12.27
N SER A 53 15.33 -27.13 12.76
CA SER A 53 15.38 -26.90 14.21
C SER A 53 13.98 -26.62 14.78
N PHE A 54 13.68 -27.25 15.91
CA PHE A 54 12.45 -27.03 16.67
C PHE A 54 12.44 -25.65 17.36
N ASP A 55 11.34 -25.32 18.02
CA ASP A 55 11.14 -24.04 18.72
C ASP A 55 12.14 -23.75 19.84
N ASP A 56 12.81 -24.78 20.35
CA ASP A 56 13.86 -24.69 21.36
C ASP A 56 15.29 -24.72 20.76
N GLY A 57 15.37 -24.65 19.43
CA GLY A 57 16.61 -24.69 18.66
C GLY A 57 17.24 -26.08 18.54
N ARG A 58 16.63 -27.15 19.08
CA ARG A 58 17.16 -28.52 18.95
C ARG A 58 16.86 -29.11 17.57
N PHE A 59 17.70 -30.02 17.10
CA PHE A 59 17.49 -30.79 15.88
C PHE A 59 18.06 -32.20 16.00
N GLN A 60 17.61 -33.12 15.15
CA GLN A 60 18.12 -34.47 15.06
C GLN A 60 18.33 -34.87 13.60
N ILE A 61 19.50 -35.43 13.29
CA ILE A 61 19.87 -35.82 11.93
C ILE A 61 20.80 -37.04 11.93
N TYR A 62 20.67 -37.89 10.90
CA TYR A 62 21.54 -39.02 10.66
C TYR A 62 22.82 -38.60 9.95
N VAL A 63 23.96 -39.00 10.50
CA VAL A 63 25.29 -38.61 10.00
C VAL A 63 26.27 -39.76 10.06
N SER A 64 27.21 -39.74 9.14
CA SER A 64 28.39 -40.60 9.13
C SER A 64 29.66 -39.78 9.33
N GLU A 65 30.77 -40.44 9.65
CA GLU A 65 32.05 -39.77 9.80
C GLU A 65 32.49 -39.14 8.47
N GLY A 66 32.94 -37.88 8.52
CA GLY A 66 33.37 -37.13 7.34
C GLY A 66 32.23 -36.47 6.56
N ASP A 67 30.98 -36.64 6.98
CA ASP A 67 29.86 -35.93 6.36
C ASP A 67 29.93 -34.42 6.63
N SER A 68 29.43 -33.63 5.68
CA SER A 68 29.30 -32.18 5.81
C SER A 68 27.85 -31.79 6.03
N ILE A 69 27.56 -31.16 7.15
CA ILE A 69 26.24 -30.62 7.48
C ILE A 69 26.22 -29.13 7.18
N GLN A 70 25.27 -28.71 6.38
CA GLN A 70 24.98 -27.30 6.11
C GLN A 70 23.77 -26.86 6.93
N ILE A 71 23.92 -25.76 7.64
CA ILE A 71 22.85 -25.11 8.40
C ILE A 71 22.59 -23.74 7.78
N SER A 72 21.35 -23.50 7.35
CA SER A 72 20.91 -22.26 6.71
C SER A 72 19.63 -21.72 7.34
N ASN A 73 19.48 -20.41 7.38
CA ASN A 73 18.27 -19.71 7.81
C ASN A 73 18.23 -18.36 7.09
N ILE A 74 17.04 -17.83 6.83
CA ILE A 74 16.83 -16.55 6.13
C ILE A 74 17.53 -15.39 6.86
N GLN A 75 17.54 -15.40 8.20
CA GLN A 75 18.10 -14.32 9.02
C GLN A 75 19.59 -14.49 9.33
N TYR A 76 20.19 -15.63 8.95
CA TYR A 76 21.53 -16.01 9.39
C TYR A 76 22.43 -16.41 8.23
N SER A 77 23.73 -16.20 8.41
CA SER A 77 24.75 -16.68 7.48
C SER A 77 24.79 -18.21 7.50
N THR A 78 24.82 -18.81 6.32
CA THR A 78 24.89 -20.26 6.17
C THR A 78 26.24 -20.78 6.66
N LYS A 79 26.21 -21.85 7.45
CA LYS A 79 27.41 -22.45 8.03
C LYS A 79 27.48 -23.93 7.69
N THR A 80 28.65 -24.37 7.24
CA THR A 80 28.93 -25.78 6.95
C THR A 80 29.91 -26.33 7.97
N ILE A 81 29.62 -27.51 8.52
CA ILE A 81 30.40 -28.19 9.55
C ILE A 81 30.71 -29.61 9.09
N ILE A 82 31.96 -30.05 9.27
CA ILE A 82 32.40 -31.42 9.00
C ILE A 82 32.26 -32.25 10.28
N ILE A 83 31.70 -33.44 10.16
CA ILE A 83 31.48 -34.36 11.28
C ILE A 83 32.74 -35.17 11.57
N ASN A 84 33.27 -34.95 12.77
CA ASN A 84 34.42 -35.67 13.32
C ASN A 84 33.97 -36.86 14.18
N LYS A 85 34.86 -37.85 14.38
CA LYS A 85 34.66 -38.99 15.30
C LYS A 85 34.17 -38.55 16.69
N LYS A 86 34.73 -37.46 17.23
CA LYS A 86 34.35 -36.92 18.54
C LYS A 86 32.87 -36.52 18.60
N THR A 87 32.35 -35.93 17.53
CA THR A 87 30.93 -35.52 17.44
C THR A 87 30.01 -36.74 17.42
N ILE A 88 30.43 -37.81 16.73
CA ILE A 88 29.69 -39.08 16.68
C ILE A 88 29.66 -39.76 18.05
N ILE A 89 30.79 -39.80 18.74
CA ILE A 89 30.89 -40.39 20.09
C ILE A 89 30.03 -39.62 21.09
N ASN A 90 30.11 -38.29 21.07
CA ASN A 90 29.37 -37.44 22.01
C ASN A 90 27.87 -37.33 21.68
N LYS A 91 27.46 -37.66 20.44
CA LYS A 91 26.08 -37.53 19.91
C LYS A 91 25.45 -36.13 20.08
N ALA A 92 26.26 -35.13 20.40
CA ALA A 92 25.85 -33.77 20.72
C ALA A 92 26.60 -32.77 19.86
N LEU A 93 25.88 -31.82 19.25
CA LEU A 93 26.47 -30.76 18.41
C LEU A 93 25.86 -29.39 18.74
N ILE A 94 26.69 -28.41 19.09
CA ILE A 94 26.25 -27.02 19.27
C ILE A 94 26.76 -26.19 18.10
N VAL A 95 25.84 -25.54 17.40
CA VAL A 95 26.15 -24.76 16.20
C VAL A 95 25.81 -23.28 16.43
N PRO A 96 26.81 -22.41 16.63
CA PRO A 96 26.59 -20.98 16.64
C PRO A 96 26.50 -20.45 15.20
N LEU A 97 25.40 -19.77 14.89
CA LEU A 97 25.18 -19.02 13.65
C LEU A 97 25.41 -17.52 13.89
N LYS A 98 25.80 -16.80 12.84
CA LYS A 98 25.93 -15.34 12.85
C LYS A 98 24.80 -14.73 12.03
N GLN A 99 24.15 -13.69 12.55
CA GLN A 99 23.11 -12.97 11.83
C GLN A 99 23.64 -12.44 10.49
N SER A 100 22.84 -12.61 9.44
CA SER A 100 23.16 -12.09 8.11
C SER A 100 22.54 -10.71 7.98
N THR A 101 23.38 -9.67 7.99
CA THR A 101 22.93 -8.31 7.67
C THR A 101 22.99 -8.10 6.17
N TYR A 102 21.84 -7.87 5.53
CA TYR A 102 21.81 -7.46 4.13
C TYR A 102 21.85 -5.92 4.08
N VAL A 103 22.94 -5.37 3.55
CA VAL A 103 22.99 -3.95 3.22
C VAL A 103 22.33 -3.80 1.87
N LEU A 104 21.25 -3.02 1.81
CA LEU A 104 20.60 -2.68 0.55
C LEU A 104 21.48 -1.70 -0.21
N ASP A 105 21.61 -1.89 -1.52
CA ASP A 105 22.26 -0.92 -2.38
C ASP A 105 21.47 0.40 -2.37
N GLU A 106 22.19 1.51 -2.29
CA GLU A 106 21.58 2.82 -2.45
C GLU A 106 21.07 2.95 -3.89
N PHE A 107 19.83 3.38 -4.05
CA PHE A 107 19.28 3.72 -5.36
C PHE A 107 18.86 5.19 -5.37
N GLU A 108 19.29 5.91 -6.39
CA GLU A 108 18.90 7.30 -6.58
C GLU A 108 17.55 7.35 -7.33
N LEU A 109 16.48 7.73 -6.64
CA LEU A 109 15.20 7.97 -7.28
C LEU A 109 15.22 9.33 -8.00
N LYS A 110 15.58 9.31 -9.28
CA LYS A 110 15.53 10.50 -10.13
C LYS A 110 14.07 10.88 -10.41
N ARG A 111 13.67 12.11 -10.02
CA ARG A 111 12.33 12.66 -10.31
C ARG A 111 12.14 13.03 -11.79
N ASN A 112 13.24 13.22 -12.50
CA ASN A 112 13.25 13.55 -13.91
C ASN A 112 14.45 12.87 -14.60
N HIS A 113 14.38 12.77 -15.93
CA HIS A 113 15.45 12.21 -16.76
C HIS A 113 16.43 13.30 -17.22
N LEU A 114 16.54 14.41 -16.48
CA LEU A 114 17.43 15.50 -16.85
C LEU A 114 18.86 15.11 -16.49
N ILE A 115 19.79 15.37 -17.40
CA ILE A 115 21.20 15.03 -17.24
C ILE A 115 21.91 16.11 -16.40
N GLY A 116 21.27 17.28 -16.24
CA GLY A 116 21.83 18.42 -15.50
C GLY A 116 22.64 19.36 -16.37
N GLN A 117 22.59 19.18 -17.70
CA GLN A 117 23.23 20.03 -18.68
C GLN A 117 22.15 20.71 -19.52
N LEU A 118 21.89 21.99 -19.23
CA LEU A 118 20.80 22.75 -19.86
C LEU A 118 20.84 22.70 -21.39
N ALA A 119 22.03 22.77 -22.01
CA ALA A 119 22.16 22.75 -23.46
C ALA A 119 21.69 21.43 -24.11
N VAL A 120 21.81 20.30 -23.39
CA VAL A 120 21.36 18.98 -23.83
C VAL A 120 19.89 18.78 -23.43
N ASP A 121 19.54 19.14 -22.21
CA ASP A 121 18.19 18.98 -21.64
C ASP A 121 17.15 19.82 -22.40
N ILE A 122 17.48 21.03 -22.88
CA ILE A 122 16.57 21.85 -23.70
C ILE A 122 16.17 21.14 -25.00
N LYS A 123 17.04 20.29 -25.55
CA LYS A 123 16.76 19.59 -26.81
C LYS A 123 15.82 18.40 -26.61
N SER A 124 15.83 17.77 -25.43
CA SER A 124 14.99 16.62 -25.11
C SER A 124 13.60 17.01 -24.60
N VAL A 125 13.38 18.27 -24.21
CA VAL A 125 12.07 18.77 -23.80
C VAL A 125 11.13 18.89 -25.00
N PRO A 126 9.96 18.22 -24.99
CA PRO A 126 8.99 18.33 -26.08
C PRO A 126 8.46 19.76 -26.20
N LYS A 127 8.44 20.28 -27.43
CA LYS A 127 7.88 21.61 -27.70
C LYS A 127 6.36 21.58 -27.56
N ASN A 128 5.81 22.48 -26.75
CA ASN A 128 4.37 22.65 -26.65
C ASN A 128 3.84 23.43 -27.88
N GLU A 129 3.10 22.74 -28.74
CA GLU A 129 2.55 23.30 -29.98
C GLU A 129 1.67 24.53 -29.74
N LYS A 130 0.88 24.55 -28.66
CA LYS A 130 0.04 25.70 -28.32
C LYS A 130 0.89 26.94 -28.03
N ILE A 131 1.99 26.78 -27.30
CA ILE A 131 2.91 27.88 -26.99
C ILE A 131 3.63 28.34 -28.27
N ALA A 132 3.98 27.42 -29.16
CA ALA A 132 4.59 27.76 -30.44
C ALA A 132 3.64 28.58 -31.33
N LEU A 133 2.37 28.15 -31.43
CA LEU A 133 1.31 28.84 -32.18
C LEU A 133 0.96 30.21 -31.56
N LEU A 134 0.89 30.29 -30.23
CA LEU A 134 0.69 31.56 -29.55
C LEU A 134 1.84 32.53 -29.86
N LYS A 135 3.08 32.05 -29.82
CA LYS A 135 4.26 32.87 -30.12
C LYS A 135 4.26 33.37 -31.57
N SER A 136 3.87 32.53 -32.54
CA SER A 136 3.76 32.98 -33.94
C SER A 136 2.64 34.00 -34.14
N ASN A 137 1.51 33.82 -33.47
CA ASN A 137 0.35 34.70 -33.63
C ASN A 137 0.49 36.02 -32.83
N MET A 138 1.40 36.06 -31.86
CA MET A 138 1.77 37.27 -31.11
C MET A 138 3.05 37.92 -31.65
N ASP A 139 3.52 37.54 -32.84
CA ASP A 139 4.63 38.22 -33.49
C ASP A 139 4.15 39.52 -34.14
N PHE A 140 4.37 40.63 -33.43
CA PHE A 140 4.05 41.97 -33.90
C PHE A 140 5.27 42.71 -34.48
N SER A 141 6.34 41.99 -34.87
CA SER A 141 7.53 42.60 -35.46
C SER A 141 7.26 43.46 -36.70
N ASN A 142 6.20 43.12 -37.45
CA ASN A 142 5.77 43.84 -38.66
C ASN A 142 4.68 44.89 -38.40
N VAL A 143 4.34 45.19 -37.13
CA VAL A 143 3.35 46.21 -36.78
C VAL A 143 4.06 47.51 -36.40
N ASP A 144 3.74 48.58 -37.13
CA ASP A 144 4.19 49.92 -36.78
C ASP A 144 3.28 50.52 -35.70
N PHE A 145 3.69 50.39 -34.44
CA PHE A 145 2.99 50.94 -33.28
C PHE A 145 3.07 52.48 -33.18
N SER A 146 3.83 53.15 -34.05
CA SER A 146 3.89 54.61 -34.07
C SER A 146 2.68 55.27 -34.74
N LEU A 147 1.96 54.51 -35.58
CA LEU A 147 0.72 54.96 -36.22
C LEU A 147 -0.41 55.00 -35.18
N LYS A 148 -0.93 56.21 -34.92
CA LYS A 148 -2.09 56.40 -34.05
C LYS A 148 -3.38 56.15 -34.82
N ASP A 149 -4.17 55.16 -34.40
CA ASP A 149 -5.52 54.94 -34.92
C ASP A 149 -6.49 55.95 -34.29
N HIS A 150 -7.00 56.86 -35.11
CA HIS A 150 -7.90 57.94 -34.69
C HIS A 150 -9.40 57.59 -34.83
N ARG A 151 -9.74 56.35 -35.22
CA ARG A 151 -11.10 56.01 -35.64
C ARG A 151 -12.14 55.93 -34.51
N ILE A 152 -11.74 55.81 -33.23
CA ILE A 152 -12.70 55.57 -32.13
C ILE A 152 -12.51 56.52 -30.92
N ASP A 153 -11.30 56.98 -30.61
CA ASP A 153 -11.03 57.66 -29.33
C ASP A 153 -11.26 59.18 -29.28
N ALA A 154 -11.53 59.84 -30.42
CA ALA A 154 -11.69 61.30 -30.43
C ALA A 154 -13.05 61.79 -29.91
N ASN A 155 -14.15 61.05 -30.16
CA ASN A 155 -15.51 61.61 -30.06
C ASN A 155 -16.51 60.85 -29.17
N ASN A 156 -16.15 59.72 -28.56
CA ASN A 156 -17.12 58.98 -27.72
C ASN A 156 -16.48 58.45 -26.43
N ARG A 157 -16.08 59.37 -25.55
CA ARG A 157 -15.94 59.01 -24.13
C ARG A 157 -17.33 58.74 -23.59
N ALA A 158 -17.67 57.47 -23.38
CA ALA A 158 -18.91 57.09 -22.72
C ALA A 158 -18.99 57.82 -21.37
N SER A 159 -19.89 58.79 -21.26
CA SER A 159 -20.17 59.49 -20.01
C SER A 159 -21.21 58.68 -19.24
N SER A 160 -20.95 58.42 -17.96
CA SER A 160 -21.86 57.68 -17.11
C SER A 160 -23.20 58.41 -16.99
N LYS A 161 -24.32 57.70 -17.15
CA LYS A 161 -25.67 58.26 -16.99
C LYS A 161 -25.90 58.64 -15.53
N VAL A 162 -26.15 59.91 -15.26
CA VAL A 162 -26.50 60.38 -13.90
C VAL A 162 -27.95 59.99 -13.62
N VAL A 163 -28.16 59.13 -12.63
CA VAL A 163 -29.49 58.69 -12.17
C VAL A 163 -29.81 59.41 -10.87
N ASN A 164 -30.82 60.28 -10.87
CA ASN A 164 -31.35 60.90 -9.65
C ASN A 164 -32.37 59.96 -9.01
N THR A 165 -32.03 59.36 -7.87
CA THR A 165 -33.00 58.63 -7.04
C THR A 165 -33.52 59.52 -5.91
N VAL A 166 -34.81 59.44 -5.63
CA VAL A 166 -35.49 60.05 -4.47
C VAL A 166 -34.74 59.76 -3.16
N ALA A 167 -34.56 60.78 -2.33
CA ALA A 167 -33.98 60.64 -0.99
C ALA A 167 -34.76 59.57 -0.21
N ASN A 168 -34.05 58.51 0.20
CA ASN A 168 -34.52 57.32 0.90
C ASN A 168 -35.17 56.18 0.07
N SER A 169 -34.97 56.12 -1.24
CA SER A 169 -35.10 54.85 -1.98
C SER A 169 -33.85 54.60 -2.81
N TYR A 170 -32.77 54.28 -2.09
CA TYR A 170 -31.46 54.00 -2.66
C TYR A 170 -31.19 52.50 -2.63
N SER A 171 -31.52 51.83 -3.73
CA SER A 171 -30.75 50.68 -4.22
C SER A 171 -29.46 51.26 -4.81
N GLY A 172 -28.35 51.11 -4.09
CA GLY A 172 -27.00 51.20 -4.65
C GLY A 172 -26.27 52.54 -4.52
N LEU A 173 -25.72 52.81 -3.32
CA LEU A 173 -24.77 53.88 -2.91
C LEU A 173 -25.32 55.12 -2.15
N ASN A 174 -26.11 54.90 -1.11
CA ASN A 174 -26.14 55.86 0.00
C ASN A 174 -24.85 55.64 0.80
N VAL A 175 -24.25 56.69 1.34
CA VAL A 175 -23.09 56.62 2.24
C VAL A 175 -23.42 55.85 3.55
N GLY A 176 -24.65 55.33 3.70
CA GLY A 176 -25.06 54.31 4.67
C GLY A 176 -25.00 52.85 4.18
N GLY A 177 -24.61 52.57 2.94
CA GLY A 177 -24.46 51.21 2.40
C GLY A 177 -23.27 50.45 2.97
N ILE A 178 -22.30 51.17 3.53
CA ILE A 178 -21.21 50.61 4.35
C ILE A 178 -21.74 50.10 5.70
N ILE A 179 -22.91 50.59 6.12
CA ILE A 179 -23.56 50.23 7.39
C ILE A 179 -24.51 49.06 7.14
N GLY A 180 -25.30 49.05 6.07
CA GLY A 180 -26.23 47.94 5.75
C GLY A 180 -25.56 46.58 5.47
N GLY A 181 -24.36 46.58 4.88
CA GLY A 181 -23.53 45.37 4.72
C GLY A 181 -22.90 44.85 6.02
N LEU A 182 -22.89 45.67 7.07
CA LEU A 182 -22.32 45.34 8.37
C LEU A 182 -23.35 44.72 9.34
N PHE A 183 -24.66 44.86 9.08
CA PHE A 183 -25.73 44.44 10.00
C PHE A 183 -26.57 43.23 9.55
N SER A 184 -26.12 42.45 8.56
CA SER A 184 -26.69 41.11 8.30
C SER A 184 -25.66 39.98 8.44
N SER A 185 -24.76 40.10 9.43
CA SER A 185 -23.86 39.03 9.86
C SER A 185 -24.61 37.71 10.12
N LYS A 186 -25.81 37.75 10.72
CA LYS A 186 -26.63 36.55 10.97
C LYS A 186 -27.04 35.78 9.72
N LYS A 187 -27.25 36.43 8.56
CA LYS A 187 -27.62 35.73 7.31
C LYS A 187 -26.40 35.18 6.60
N PHE A 188 -25.29 35.91 6.60
CA PHE A 188 -24.02 35.47 6.02
C PHE A 188 -23.37 34.33 6.84
N GLU A 189 -23.40 34.41 8.17
CA GLU A 189 -22.99 33.34 9.08
C GLU A 189 -23.88 32.09 8.96
N LYS A 190 -25.20 32.25 8.75
CA LYS A 190 -26.12 31.11 8.50
C LYS A 190 -25.83 30.42 7.17
N ALA A 191 -25.46 31.16 6.13
CA ALA A 191 -25.06 30.56 4.85
C ALA A 191 -23.74 29.81 5.01
N GLN A 192 -22.73 30.44 5.62
CA GLN A 192 -21.40 29.84 5.82
C GLN A 192 -21.42 28.62 6.77
N SER A 193 -22.32 28.57 7.75
CA SER A 193 -22.48 27.40 8.63
C SER A 193 -23.16 26.22 7.91
N ARG A 194 -24.10 26.49 6.99
CA ARG A 194 -24.74 25.47 6.16
C ARG A 194 -23.76 24.84 5.16
N ASP A 195 -22.92 25.65 4.53
CA ASP A 195 -21.89 25.16 3.59
C ASP A 195 -20.88 24.26 4.30
N LYS A 196 -20.43 24.67 5.50
CA LYS A 196 -19.53 23.85 6.35
C LYS A 196 -20.16 22.54 6.81
N GLU A 197 -21.48 22.50 7.06
CA GLU A 197 -22.19 21.29 7.44
C GLU A 197 -22.35 20.33 6.25
N PHE A 198 -22.66 20.86 5.07
CA PHE A 198 -22.75 20.11 3.83
C PHE A 198 -21.42 19.44 3.47
N ASP A 199 -20.31 20.18 3.58
CA ASP A 199 -18.97 19.67 3.32
C ASP A 199 -18.59 18.54 4.29
N ARG A 200 -18.95 18.65 5.57
CA ARG A 200 -18.70 17.60 6.58
C ARG A 200 -19.43 16.30 6.24
N LYS A 201 -20.71 16.38 5.87
CA LYS A 201 -21.52 15.22 5.48
C LYS A 201 -20.96 14.56 4.22
N LYS A 202 -20.53 15.34 3.23
CA LYS A 202 -19.91 14.82 2.00
C LYS A 202 -18.58 14.13 2.27
N VAL A 203 -17.73 14.72 3.10
CA VAL A 203 -16.44 14.12 3.51
C VAL A 203 -16.66 12.83 4.29
N PHE A 204 -17.64 12.78 5.18
CA PHE A 204 -17.99 11.57 5.93
C PHE A 204 -18.43 10.43 5.01
N LYS A 205 -19.34 10.69 4.06
CA LYS A 205 -19.77 9.70 3.06
C LYS A 205 -18.59 9.09 2.30
N ASN A 206 -17.64 9.92 1.86
CA ASN A 206 -16.44 9.45 1.15
C ASN A 206 -15.51 8.61 2.04
N LYS A 207 -15.35 8.97 3.32
CA LYS A 207 -14.51 8.21 4.26
C LYS A 207 -15.05 6.80 4.51
N ILE A 208 -16.36 6.67 4.69
CA ILE A 208 -17.02 5.36 4.88
C ILE A 208 -16.83 4.48 3.65
N LEU A 209 -16.94 5.04 2.44
CA LEU A 209 -16.71 4.27 1.20
C LEU A 209 -15.27 3.75 1.07
N VAL A 210 -14.28 4.58 1.42
CA VAL A 210 -12.87 4.18 1.37
C VAL A 210 -12.55 3.11 2.42
N GLU A 211 -13.13 3.22 3.62
CA GLU A 211 -12.84 2.31 4.74
C GLU A 211 -13.42 0.90 4.51
N PHE A 212 -14.67 0.79 4.06
CA PHE A 212 -15.33 -0.51 3.87
C PHE A 212 -15.12 -1.11 2.48
N GLY A 213 -14.82 -0.26 1.48
CA GLY A 213 -14.51 -0.66 0.11
C GLY A 213 -15.70 -1.21 -0.69
N ASP A 214 -15.54 -1.25 -2.02
CA ASP A 214 -16.60 -1.66 -2.96
C ASP A 214 -17.10 -3.09 -2.73
N HIS A 215 -16.22 -3.99 -2.30
CA HIS A 215 -16.55 -5.41 -2.11
C HIS A 215 -17.62 -5.61 -1.01
N PHE A 216 -17.60 -4.78 0.04
CA PHE A 216 -18.58 -4.87 1.12
C PHE A 216 -19.99 -4.50 0.64
N PHE A 217 -20.11 -3.39 -0.08
CA PHE A 217 -21.41 -2.91 -0.56
C PHE A 217 -21.96 -3.75 -1.73
N PHE A 218 -21.11 -4.16 -2.67
CA PHE A 218 -21.54 -4.90 -3.86
C PHE A 218 -21.78 -6.38 -3.56
N ASN A 219 -20.79 -7.08 -3.02
CA ASN A 219 -20.84 -8.54 -2.90
C ASN A 219 -21.66 -8.99 -1.70
N LYS A 220 -21.59 -8.25 -0.58
CA LYS A 220 -22.25 -8.65 0.67
C LYS A 220 -23.64 -8.04 0.81
N LEU A 221 -23.77 -6.73 0.60
CA LEU A 221 -25.05 -6.02 0.76
C LEU A 221 -25.88 -5.99 -0.54
N LYS A 222 -25.33 -6.41 -1.69
CA LYS A 222 -26.00 -6.43 -2.99
C LYS A 222 -26.58 -5.07 -3.44
N ILE A 223 -25.95 -3.97 -3.03
CA ILE A 223 -26.38 -2.62 -3.40
C ILE A 223 -25.71 -2.24 -4.73
N PRO A 224 -26.41 -1.64 -5.70
CA PRO A 224 -25.80 -1.09 -6.91
C PRO A 224 -24.87 0.10 -6.61
N LYS A 225 -23.77 0.23 -7.36
CA LYS A 225 -22.75 1.29 -7.17
C LYS A 225 -23.33 2.71 -7.20
N GLU A 226 -24.35 2.94 -8.02
CA GLU A 226 -25.02 4.23 -8.16
C GLU A 226 -25.75 4.65 -6.88
N LYS A 227 -26.14 3.69 -6.03
CA LYS A 227 -26.97 3.91 -4.85
C LYS A 227 -26.20 3.85 -3.53
N TYR A 228 -24.86 3.77 -3.57
CA TYR A 228 -24.02 3.73 -2.36
C TYR A 228 -24.16 4.98 -1.49
N PHE A 229 -24.13 6.16 -2.11
CA PHE A 229 -24.29 7.42 -1.38
C PHE A 229 -25.66 7.57 -0.74
N HIS A 230 -26.69 7.05 -1.41
CA HIS A 230 -28.06 7.07 -0.94
C HIS A 230 -28.28 6.11 0.24
N PHE A 231 -27.70 4.90 0.17
CA PHE A 231 -27.72 3.96 1.29
C PHE A 231 -27.01 4.52 2.54
N ILE A 232 -25.84 5.12 2.37
CA ILE A 232 -25.11 5.72 3.50
C ILE A 232 -25.93 6.85 4.14
N GLU A 233 -26.66 7.63 3.31
CA GLU A 233 -27.55 8.69 3.77
C GLU A 233 -28.77 8.16 4.53
N TYR A 234 -29.40 7.10 4.02
CA TYR A 234 -30.47 6.36 4.70
C TYR A 234 -30.02 5.86 6.08
N CYS A 235 -28.75 5.49 6.23
CA CYS A 235 -28.22 4.95 7.48
C CYS A 235 -27.74 6.02 8.50
N LEU A 236 -27.66 7.31 8.12
CA LEU A 236 -27.30 8.40 9.03
C LEU A 236 -28.16 8.52 10.31
N PRO A 237 -29.51 8.41 10.26
CA PRO A 237 -30.36 8.49 11.46
C PRO A 237 -30.03 7.48 12.56
N PHE A 238 -29.39 6.35 12.22
CA PHE A 238 -28.98 5.33 13.21
C PHE A 238 -27.73 5.74 14.03
N GLY A 239 -27.21 6.95 13.84
CA GLY A 239 -26.13 7.51 14.67
C GLY A 239 -24.73 7.04 14.30
N ILE A 240 -24.52 6.65 13.04
CA ILE A 240 -23.24 6.13 12.53
C ILE A 240 -22.10 7.13 12.69
N GLU A 241 -22.36 8.44 12.58
CA GLU A 241 -21.36 9.48 12.78
C GLU A 241 -20.70 9.41 14.17
N LYS A 242 -21.50 9.13 15.23
CA LYS A 242 -20.99 9.00 16.60
C LYS A 242 -20.20 7.70 16.76
N MET A 243 -20.71 6.59 16.21
CA MET A 243 -20.04 5.29 16.31
C MET A 243 -18.71 5.24 15.56
N TYR A 244 -18.62 5.98 14.45
CA TYR A 244 -17.39 6.14 13.68
C TYR A 244 -16.36 6.97 14.46
N ALA A 245 -16.78 8.04 15.12
CA ALA A 245 -15.90 8.83 15.99
C ALA A 245 -15.37 8.03 17.20
N GLU A 246 -16.16 7.09 17.73
CA GLU A 246 -15.77 6.16 18.81
C GLU A 246 -14.97 4.93 18.32
N ASN A 247 -14.65 4.85 17.02
CA ASN A 247 -13.93 3.74 16.38
C ASN A 247 -14.59 2.36 16.55
N ARG A 248 -15.93 2.31 16.62
CA ARG A 248 -16.73 1.09 16.80
C ARG A 248 -17.19 0.50 15.46
N LEU A 249 -16.24 0.17 14.58
CA LEU A 249 -16.51 -0.28 13.21
C LEU A 249 -17.38 -1.54 13.13
N LEU A 250 -17.23 -2.49 14.05
CA LEU A 250 -18.02 -3.73 14.05
C LEU A 250 -19.52 -3.49 14.24
N LYS A 251 -19.90 -2.52 15.09
CA LYS A 251 -21.31 -2.17 15.31
C LYS A 251 -21.92 -1.52 14.07
N ILE A 252 -21.13 -0.73 13.34
CA ILE A 252 -21.55 -0.11 12.08
C ILE A 252 -21.82 -1.19 11.02
N ILE A 253 -20.96 -2.22 10.95
CA ILE A 253 -21.13 -3.35 10.03
C ILE A 253 -22.41 -4.15 10.35
N GLU A 254 -22.73 -4.33 11.63
CA GLU A 254 -23.95 -5.01 12.07
C GLU A 254 -25.20 -4.23 11.66
N ILE A 255 -25.22 -2.92 11.91
CA ILE A 255 -26.30 -2.02 11.51
C ILE A 255 -26.47 -2.03 9.98
N PHE A 256 -25.37 -1.92 9.22
CA PHE A 256 -25.44 -1.96 7.76
C PHE A 256 -25.98 -3.28 7.22
N GLN A 257 -25.71 -4.41 7.88
CA GLN A 257 -26.28 -5.69 7.47
C GLN A 257 -27.78 -5.76 7.75
N GLN A 258 -28.22 -5.31 8.93
CA GLN A 258 -29.64 -5.28 9.30
C GLN A 258 -30.44 -4.34 8.37
N GLU A 259 -29.94 -3.12 8.14
CA GLU A 259 -30.63 -2.10 7.37
C GLU A 259 -30.56 -2.32 5.85
N SER A 260 -29.59 -3.12 5.36
CA SER A 260 -29.51 -3.42 3.93
C SER A 260 -30.73 -4.17 3.39
N ALA A 261 -31.36 -5.03 4.20
CA ALA A 261 -32.58 -5.73 3.79
C ALA A 261 -33.75 -4.75 3.62
N SER A 262 -33.98 -3.90 4.64
CA SER A 262 -35.02 -2.85 4.62
C SER A 262 -34.83 -1.86 3.46
N TYR A 263 -33.58 -1.47 3.20
CA TYR A 263 -33.25 -0.56 2.11
C TYR A 263 -33.44 -1.18 0.71
N LEU A 264 -33.23 -2.49 0.54
CA LEU A 264 -33.50 -3.16 -0.73
C LEU A 264 -35.00 -3.33 -1.00
N GLU A 265 -35.82 -3.47 0.04
CA GLU A 265 -37.28 -3.50 -0.08
C GLU A 265 -37.84 -2.17 -0.57
N THR A 266 -37.40 -1.05 0.03
CA THR A 266 -37.78 0.31 -0.41
C THR A 266 -37.33 0.63 -1.84
N LEU A 267 -36.31 -0.06 -2.35
CA LEU A 267 -35.83 0.08 -3.71
C LEU A 267 -36.68 -0.62 -4.78
N ASN A 268 -37.45 -1.63 -4.38
CA ASN A 268 -38.31 -2.43 -5.25
C ASN A 268 -39.76 -1.90 -5.28
N GLU A 269 -40.12 -1.03 -4.33
CA GLU A 269 -41.42 -0.36 -4.25
C GLU A 269 -41.48 0.95 -5.06
N GLU A 270 -40.33 1.45 -5.54
CA GLU A 270 -40.20 2.51 -6.56
C GLU A 270 -40.12 1.94 -7.98
#